data_AF-A0A174FAM0-F1
#
_entry.id   AF-A0A174FAM0-F1
#
_cell.length_a   1.000
_cell.length_b   1.000
_cell.length_c   1.000
_cell.angle_alpha   90.00
_cell.angle_beta   90.00
_cell.angle_gamma   90.00
#
_symmetry.space_group_name_H-M   'P 1'
#
loop_
_entity.id
_entity.type
_entity.pdbx_description
1 polymer ?
#
loop_
_entity_poly.entity_id
_entity_poly.type
_entity_poly.pdbx_seq_one_letter_code
_entity_poly.pdbx_strand_id
1 'polypeptide(L)' 'MLLKPQTPEMLLEEKQFQEQVYAVVMKLPEKQAKRIYARYYLGMTVNEIAEVEGVDPSRVRDSIRRGLKQLVKYF' A
#
# COMPACT_ATOMS: atom_id res chain seq x y z
N MET A 1 20.09 2.09 14.78
CA MET A 1 19.73 3.47 15.14
C MET A 1 18.63 3.92 14.20
N LEU A 2 17.40 4.12 14.71
CA LEU A 2 16.36 4.83 13.97
C LEU A 2 16.70 6.32 14.05
N LEU A 3 17.02 6.94 12.92
CA LEU A 3 17.13 8.39 12.82
C LEU A 3 15.74 8.96 13.13
N LYS A 4 15.56 9.49 14.34
CA LYS A 4 14.37 10.30 14.64
C LYS A 4 14.45 11.55 13.75
N PRO A 5 13.35 11.94 13.09
CA PRO A 5 13.32 13.19 12.33
C PRO A 5 13.69 14.35 13.27
N GLN A 6 14.74 15.09 12.90
CA GLN A 6 15.40 16.05 13.80
C GLN A 6 14.75 17.43 13.81
N THR A 7 13.84 17.71 12.88
CA THR A 7 13.15 19.00 12.81
C THR A 7 11.65 18.87 12.48
N PRO A 8 10.81 19.83 12.89
CA PRO A 8 9.39 19.87 12.54
C PRO A 8 9.13 19.85 11.04
N GLU A 9 10.02 20.45 10.24
CA GLU A 9 9.92 20.50 8.78
C GLU A 9 10.07 19.10 8.17
N MET A 10 11.02 18.29 8.64
CA MET A 10 11.19 16.91 8.18
C MET A 10 9.97 16.04 8.49
N LEU A 11 9.37 16.21 9.67
CA LEU A 11 8.13 15.52 10.04
C LEU A 11 6.96 15.92 9.13
N LEU A 12 6.89 17.20 8.76
CA LEU A 12 5.86 17.71 7.86
C LEU A 12 6.05 17.18 6.44
N GLU A 13 7.27 17.17 5.92
CA GLU A 13 7.59 16.60 4.59
C GLU A 13 7.30 15.10 4.53
N GLU A 14 7.68 14.33 5.55
CA GLU A 14 7.39 12.89 5.62
C GLU A 14 5.88 12.64 5.64
N LYS A 15 5.13 13.45 6.40
CA LYS A 15 3.66 13.37 6.44
C LYS A 15 3.03 13.74 5.08
N GLN A 16 3.49 14.81 4.43
CA GLN A 16 3.01 15.21 3.11
C GLN A 16 3.31 14.14 2.05
N PHE A 17 4.49 13.53 2.11
CA PHE A 17 4.86 12.42 1.24
C PHE A 17 3.96 11.20 1.47
N GLN A 18 3.69 10.83 2.72
CA GLN A 18 2.76 9.75 3.05
C GLN A 18 1.34 10.02 2.55
N GLU A 19 0.85 11.26 2.68
CA GLU A 19 -0.46 11.66 2.17
C GLU A 19 -0.53 11.63 0.63
N GLN A 20 0.53 12.05 -0.07
CA GLN A 20 0.62 11.93 -1.53
C GLN A 20 0.64 10.46 -1.98
N VAL A 21 1.43 9.62 -1.33
CA VAL A 21 1.47 8.17 -1.60
C VAL A 21 0.10 7.54 -1.37
N TYR A 22 -0.58 7.90 -0.28
CA TYR A 22 -1.94 7.43 0.01
C TYR A 22 -2.95 7.87 -1.05
N ALA A 23 -2.91 9.14 -1.47
CA ALA A 23 -3.81 9.67 -2.50
C ALA A 23 -3.60 8.99 -3.87
N VAL A 24 -2.35 8.64 -4.22
CA VAL A 24 -2.04 7.89 -5.44
C VAL A 24 -2.52 6.44 -5.34
N VAL A 25 -2.33 5.79 -4.20
CA VAL A 25 -2.85 4.43 -3.95
C VAL A 25 -4.38 4.41 -4.08
N MET A 26 -5.08 5.41 -3.56
CA MET A 26 -6.55 5.49 -3.66
C MET A 26 -7.09 5.74 -5.08
N LYS A 27 -6.25 6.05 -6.07
CA LYS A 27 -6.66 6.19 -7.49
C LYS A 27 -6.68 4.87 -8.27
N LEU A 28 -6.12 3.79 -7.73
CA LEU A 28 -6.17 2.45 -8.34
C LEU A 28 -7.59 1.84 -8.23
N PRO A 29 -7.96 0.85 -9.09
CA PRO A 29 -9.19 0.09 -8.91
C PRO A 29 -9.26 -0.46 -7.48
N GLU A 30 -10.33 -0.08 -6.77
CA GLU A 30 -10.37 0.01 -5.31
C GLU A 30 -9.87 -1.27 -4.60
N LYS A 31 -10.12 -2.43 -5.19
CA LYS A 31 -9.74 -3.74 -4.63
C LYS A 31 -8.25 -4.07 -4.76
N GLN A 32 -7.61 -3.75 -5.88
CA GLN A 32 -6.17 -4.00 -6.08
C GLN A 32 -5.34 -3.01 -5.26
N ALA A 33 -5.81 -1.75 -5.22
CA ALA A 33 -5.27 -0.67 -4.40
C ALA A 33 -5.18 -1.06 -2.92
N LYS A 34 -6.34 -1.44 -2.35
CA LYS A 34 -6.49 -1.78 -0.93
C LYS A 34 -5.61 -2.98 -0.54
N ARG A 35 -5.52 -4.01 -1.40
CA ARG A 35 -4.67 -5.18 -1.14
C ARG A 35 -3.17 -4.86 -1.19
N ILE A 36 -2.75 -3.98 -2.10
CA ILE A 36 -1.36 -3.49 -2.16
C ILE A 36 -1.04 -2.66 -0.92
N TYR A 37 -1.94 -1.75 -0.53
CA TYR A 37 -1.80 -0.96 0.70
C TYR A 37 -1.69 -1.84 1.94
N ALA A 38 -2.62 -2.79 2.12
CA ALA A 38 -2.60 -3.73 3.23
C ALA A 38 -1.29 -4.52 3.28
N ARG A 39 -0.80 -4.99 2.13
CA ARG A 39 0.43 -5.81 2.08
C ARG A 39 1.71 -5.03 2.37
N TYR A 40 1.86 -3.84 1.78
CA TYR A 40 3.13 -3.11 1.80
C TYR A 40 3.17 -1.95 2.78
N TYR A 41 2.03 -1.35 3.09
CA TYR A 41 1.94 -0.22 4.01
C TYR A 41 1.53 -0.65 5.42
N LEU A 42 0.55 -1.56 5.54
CA LEU A 42 0.08 -2.09 6.84
C LEU A 42 0.81 -3.37 7.28
N GLY A 43 1.67 -3.94 6.43
CA GLY A 43 2.45 -5.14 6.74
C GLY A 43 1.64 -6.44 6.80
N MET A 44 0.37 -6.43 6.41
CA MET A 44 -0.49 -7.61 6.45
C MET A 44 0.02 -8.70 5.49
N THR A 45 -0.18 -9.95 5.85
CA THR A 45 0.10 -11.11 5.00
C THR A 45 -1.03 -11.35 4.01
N VAL A 46 -0.76 -12.13 2.96
CA VAL A 46 -1.79 -12.53 1.99
C VAL A 46 -2.94 -13.29 2.67
N ASN A 47 -2.64 -14.07 3.71
CA ASN A 47 -3.63 -14.85 4.44
C ASN A 47 -4.53 -13.96 5.30
N GLU A 48 -3.97 -13.00 6.05
CA GLU A 48 -4.75 -12.04 6.84
C GLU A 48 -5.67 -11.19 5.95
N ILE A 49 -5.17 -10.76 4.78
CA ILE A 49 -5.98 -10.02 3.81
C ILE A 49 -7.12 -10.90 3.27
N ALA A 50 -6.83 -12.17 2.97
CA ALA A 50 -7.81 -13.12 2.46
C ALA A 50 -8.91 -13.42 3.48
N GLU A 51 -8.54 -13.56 4.75
CA GLU A 51 -9.44 -13.76 5.89
C GLU A 51 -10.37 -12.56 6.09
N VAL A 52 -9.81 -11.35 6.15
CA VAL A 52 -10.59 -10.09 6.28
C VAL A 52 -11.56 -9.89 5.11
N GLU A 53 -11.16 -10.27 3.89
CA GLU A 53 -12.00 -10.13 2.70
C GLU A 53 -12.94 -11.32 2.44
N GLY A 54 -12.81 -12.42 3.20
CA GLY A 54 -13.59 -13.65 2.98
C GLY A 54 -13.35 -14.29 1.60
N VAL A 55 -12.13 -14.22 1.08
CA VAL A 55 -11.77 -14.78 -0.25
C VAL A 55 -10.64 -15.81 -0.16
N ASP A 56 -10.44 -16.56 -1.23
CA ASP A 56 -9.29 -17.45 -1.34
C ASP A 56 -7.96 -16.65 -1.43
N PRO A 57 -6.89 -17.05 -0.69
CA PRO A 57 -5.58 -16.39 -0.74
C PRO A 57 -4.96 -16.26 -2.13
N SER A 58 -5.24 -17.18 -3.06
CA SER A 58 -4.79 -17.09 -4.45
C SER A 58 -5.37 -15.85 -5.15
N ARG A 59 -6.63 -15.49 -4.87
CA ARG A 59 -7.29 -14.30 -5.42
C ARG A 59 -6.61 -13.02 -4.95
N VAL A 60 -6.17 -12.98 -3.70
CA VAL A 60 -5.40 -11.86 -3.14
C VAL A 60 -4.06 -11.75 -3.85
N ARG A 61 -3.29 -12.84 -3.93
CA ARG A 61 -1.97 -12.88 -4.59
C ARG A 61 -2.03 -12.43 -6.05
N ASP A 62 -2.99 -12.95 -6.82
CA ASP A 62 -3.17 -12.61 -8.23
C ASP A 62 -3.51 -11.13 -8.43
N SER A 63 -4.39 -10.59 -7.60
CA SER A 63 -4.78 -9.18 -7.67
C SER A 63 -3.63 -8.22 -7.33
N ILE A 64 -2.80 -8.57 -6.34
CA ILE A 64 -1.61 -7.79 -5.96
C ILE A 64 -0.61 -7.81 -7.12
N ARG A 65 -0.31 -8.99 -7.69
CA ARG A 65 0.59 -9.12 -8.83
C ARG A 65 0.13 -8.29 -10.04
N ARG A 66 -1.17 -8.31 -10.34
CA ARG A 66 -1.75 -7.52 -11.44
C ARG A 66 -1.72 -6.02 -11.16
N GLY A 67 -2.01 -5.60 -9.92
CA GLY A 67 -1.97 -4.18 -9.53
C GLY A 67 -0.56 -3.61 -9.57
N LEU A 68 0.45 -4.36 -9.09
CA LEU A 68 1.86 -3.96 -9.19
C LEU A 68 2.31 -3.82 -10.66
N LYS A 69 1.92 -4.75 -11.53
CA LYS A 69 2.21 -4.64 -12.98
C LYS A 69 1.60 -3.39 -13.63
N GLN A 70 0.47 -2.92 -13.12
CA GLN A 70 -0.14 -1.67 -13.59
C GLN A 70 0.60 -0.45 -13.04
N LEU A 71 1.03 -0.48 -11.78
CA LEU A 71 1.79 0.61 -11.18
C LEU A 71 3.11 0.91 -11.91
N VAL A 72 3.80 -0.12 -12.41
CA VAL A 72 5.00 0.04 -13.26
C VAL A 72 4.75 0.84 -14.54
N LYS A 73 3.50 1.04 -14.99
CA LYS A 73 3.20 1.88 -16.16
C LYS A 73 3.15 3.38 -15.85
N TYR A 74 3.06 3.74 -14.57
CA TYR A 74 2.94 5.12 -14.12
C TYR A 74 4.27 5.69 -13.61
N PHE A 75 5.32 4.86 -13.57
CA PHE A 75 6.70 5.20 -13.22
C PHE A 75 7.61 4.79 -14.38
#